data_AF-A0A2S2NHV1-F1
#
_entry.id   AF-A0A2S2NHV1-F1
#
_cell.length_a   1.000
_cell.length_b   1.000
_cell.length_c   1.000
_cell.angle_alpha   90.00
_cell.angle_beta   90.00
_cell.angle_gamma   90.00
#
_symmetry.space_group_name_H-M   'P 1'
#
loop_
_entity.id
_entity.type
_entity.pdbx_description
1 polymer ?
#
loop_
_entity_poly.entity_id
_entity_poly.type
_entity_poly.pdbx_seq_one_letter_code
_entity_poly.pdbx_strand_id
1 'polypeptide(L)'
;MKNLVSISSLDFKSISPIRTNINLYYKVHKYNTITVYILYIPLRIFPEQLMEIKKVKLSRVLCDNSDNIVTIQPFAMELPSQQKNNRVACKGHILPQMDLWAW
;
A
#
# COMPACT_ATOMS: atom_id res chain seq x y z
N MET A 1 -34.14 -2.99 35.68
CA MET A 1 -34.86 -2.86 34.39
C MET A 1 -34.16 -1.79 33.58
N LYS A 2 -33.32 -2.18 32.61
CA LYS A 2 -32.67 -1.25 31.68
C LYS A 2 -33.63 -1.07 30.51
N ASN A 3 -34.21 0.11 30.37
CA ASN A 3 -35.06 0.42 29.23
C ASN A 3 -34.19 0.56 27.99
N LEU A 4 -34.37 -0.39 27.07
CA LEU A 4 -33.87 -0.35 25.71
C LEU A 4 -34.61 0.78 24.98
N VAL A 5 -33.92 1.89 24.73
CA VAL A 5 -34.37 2.85 23.72
C VAL A 5 -33.87 2.33 22.38
N SER A 6 -34.80 1.87 21.55
CA SER A 6 -34.55 1.47 20.17
C SER A 6 -34.02 2.66 19.38
N ILE A 7 -32.73 2.63 19.01
CA ILE A 7 -32.16 3.58 18.04
C ILE A 7 -32.63 3.12 16.66
N SER A 8 -33.85 3.51 16.28
CA SER A 8 -34.27 3.48 14.88
C SER A 8 -33.49 4.55 14.11
N SER A 9 -32.90 4.13 12.98
CA SER A 9 -32.40 4.96 11.87
C SER A 9 -31.36 6.06 12.19
N LEU A 10 -30.07 5.68 12.24
CA LEU A 10 -28.99 6.62 11.93
C LEU A 10 -28.77 6.60 10.41
N ASP A 11 -29.32 7.58 9.69
CA ASP A 11 -29.14 7.72 8.24
C ASP A 11 -27.73 8.25 7.91
N PHE A 12 -26.78 7.34 7.72
CA PHE A 12 -25.49 7.65 7.11
C PHE A 12 -25.63 7.64 5.59
N LYS A 13 -25.53 8.81 4.94
CA LYS A 13 -25.49 8.90 3.46
C LYS A 13 -24.04 8.79 2.99
N SER A 14 -23.76 7.79 2.14
CA SER A 14 -22.47 7.66 1.46
C SER A 14 -22.38 8.66 0.30
N ILE A 15 -21.20 9.25 0.11
CA ILE A 15 -20.85 9.97 -1.11
C ILE A 15 -20.17 8.95 -2.02
N SER A 16 -20.75 8.67 -3.19
CA SER A 16 -20.24 7.69 -4.18
C SER A 16 -18.84 8.09 -4.70
N PRO A 17 -18.01 7.11 -5.13
CA PRO A 17 -16.58 7.14 -4.88
C PRO A 17 -15.80 7.92 -5.94
N ILE A 18 -14.95 8.83 -5.48
CA ILE A 18 -13.71 9.14 -6.18
C ILE A 18 -12.74 7.99 -5.86
N ARG A 19 -11.88 7.64 -6.81
CA ARG A 19 -11.03 6.44 -6.95
C ARG A 19 -10.02 6.15 -5.82
N THR A 20 -10.23 6.68 -4.62
CA THR A 20 -9.42 6.48 -3.44
C THR A 20 -10.22 5.64 -2.43
N ASN A 21 -9.56 4.70 -1.76
CA ASN A 21 -10.13 3.89 -0.67
C ASN A 21 -10.43 4.73 0.59
N ILE A 22 -11.09 5.88 0.43
CA ILE A 22 -11.45 6.79 1.51
C ILE A 22 -12.97 6.86 1.53
N ASN A 23 -13.58 6.12 2.45
CA ASN A 23 -15.01 6.26 2.70
C ASN A 23 -15.22 7.48 3.60
N LEU A 24 -15.78 8.54 3.02
CA LEU A 24 -16.22 9.73 3.74
C LEU A 24 -17.64 9.49 4.24
N TYR A 25 -17.82 9.57 5.56
CA TYR A 25 -19.13 9.54 6.17
C TYR A 25 -19.40 10.90 6.80
N TYR A 26 -20.59 11.44 6.60
CA TYR A 26 -21.01 12.67 7.25
C TYR A 26 -22.26 12.42 8.10
N LYS A 27 -22.34 13.12 9.22
CA LYS A 27 -23.52 13.16 10.08
C LYS A 27 -24.03 14.59 10.13
N VAL A 28 -25.30 14.77 9.77
CA VAL A 28 -26.00 16.06 9.90
C VAL A 28 -26.54 16.17 11.31
N HIS A 29 -26.16 17.23 12.02
CA HIS A 29 -26.67 17.52 13.36
C HIS A 29 -27.84 18.51 13.28
N LYS A 30 -28.68 18.51 14.31
CA LYS A 30 -29.70 19.56 14.49
C LYS A 30 -28.97 20.89 14.66
N TYR A 31 -29.42 21.95 13.99
CA TYR A 31 -28.78 23.28 13.88
C TYR A 31 -27.66 23.42 12.82
N ASN A 32 -27.80 22.82 11.64
CA ASN A 32 -26.96 23.04 10.44
C ASN A 32 -25.46 22.73 10.55
N THR A 33 -25.01 22.06 11.62
CA THR A 33 -23.63 21.60 11.73
C THR A 33 -23.48 20.21 11.10
N ILE A 34 -22.47 20.04 10.24
CA ILE A 34 -22.11 18.74 9.62
C ILE A 34 -20.78 18.28 10.22
N THR A 35 -20.75 17.06 10.78
CA THR A 35 -19.50 16.43 11.20
C THR A 35 -19.08 15.40 10.14
N VAL A 36 -17.87 15.54 9.61
CA VAL A 36 -17.28 14.60 8.65
C VAL A 36 -16.34 13.66 9.41
N TYR A 37 -16.58 12.35 9.29
CA TYR A 37 -15.72 11.31 9.86
C TYR A 37 -14.89 10.68 8.75
N ILE A 38 -13.56 10.72 8.91
CA ILE A 38 -12.61 10.01 8.06
C ILE A 38 -12.37 8.64 8.70
N LEU A 39 -12.82 7.57 8.05
CA LEU A 39 -12.45 6.22 8.47
C LEU A 39 -11.05 5.93 7.94
N TYR A 40 -10.04 5.96 8.82
CA TYR A 40 -8.68 5.56 8.47
C TYR A 40 -8.69 4.08 8.08
N ILE A 41 -8.49 3.77 6.80
CA ILE A 41 -8.25 2.40 6.37
C ILE A 41 -6.77 2.11 6.63
N PRO A 42 -6.43 1.25 7.62
CA PRO A 42 -5.04 0.84 7.76
C PRO A 42 -4.64 0.08 6.49
N LEU A 43 -3.42 0.31 6.02
CA LEU A 43 -2.79 -0.57 5.04
C LEU A 43 -2.86 -2.00 5.59
N ARG A 44 -3.72 -2.84 5.02
CA ARG A 44 -3.78 -4.26 5.38
C ARG A 44 -2.67 -4.97 4.63
N ILE A 45 -1.56 -5.17 5.31
CA ILE A 45 -0.47 -6.03 4.88
C ILE A 45 -0.33 -7.11 5.95
N PHE A 46 -0.46 -8.38 5.55
CA PHE A 46 -0.22 -9.51 6.44
C PHE A 46 1.30 -9.69 6.69
N PRO A 47 1.72 -10.25 7.84
CA PRO A 47 3.14 -10.47 8.12
C PRO A 47 3.89 -11.22 7.02
N GLU A 48 3.24 -12.19 6.38
CA GLU A 48 3.77 -12.99 5.27
C GLU A 48 4.00 -12.12 4.03
N GLN A 49 3.03 -11.26 3.69
CA GLN A 49 3.16 -10.29 2.60
C GLN A 49 4.30 -9.30 2.87
N LEU A 50 4.41 -8.79 4.10
CA LEU A 50 5.49 -7.87 4.48
C LEU A 50 6.87 -8.56 4.38
N MET A 51 6.94 -9.85 4.70
CA MET A 51 8.16 -10.63 4.58
C MET A 51 8.62 -10.71 3.13
N GLU A 52 7.72 -10.95 2.18
CA GLU A 52 8.07 -10.96 0.75
C GLU A 52 8.47 -9.56 0.25
N ILE A 53 7.73 -8.51 0.63
CA ILE A 53 8.06 -7.12 0.24
C ILE A 53 9.48 -6.73 0.71
N LYS A 54 9.86 -7.10 1.94
CA LYS A 54 11.17 -6.74 2.52
C LYS A 54 12.36 -7.38 1.82
N LYS A 55 12.15 -8.46 1.05
CA LYS A 55 13.22 -9.10 0.26
C LYS A 55 13.55 -8.32 -1.02
N VAL A 56 12.63 -7.49 -1.49
CA VAL A 56 12.76 -6.77 -2.76
C VAL A 56 13.71 -5.59 -2.61
N LYS A 57 14.67 -5.48 -3.54
CA LYS A 57 15.56 -4.32 -3.67
C LYS A 57 14.99 -3.31 -4.66
N LEU A 58 15.30 -2.02 -4.49
CA LEU A 58 14.92 -0.99 -5.47
C LEU A 58 15.42 -1.31 -6.89
N SER A 59 16.61 -1.89 -7.00
CA SER A 59 17.17 -2.35 -8.28
C SER A 59 16.30 -3.38 -9.01
N ARG A 60 15.61 -4.25 -8.27
CA ARG A 60 14.63 -5.21 -8.82
C ARG A 60 13.44 -4.47 -9.43
N VAL A 61 12.88 -3.51 -8.69
CA VAL A 61 11.75 -2.70 -9.16
C VAL A 61 12.11 -1.96 -10.45
N LEU A 62 13.31 -1.38 -10.52
CA LEU A 62 13.79 -0.72 -11.73
C LEU A 62 13.94 -1.70 -12.90
N CYS A 63 14.50 -2.89 -12.67
CA CYS A 63 14.60 -3.92 -13.70
C CYS A 63 13.23 -4.37 -14.24
N ASP A 64 12.21 -4.52 -13.38
CA ASP A 64 10.88 -4.96 -13.82
C ASP A 64 10.10 -3.88 -14.58
N ASN A 65 10.41 -2.60 -14.35
CA ASN A 65 9.64 -1.47 -14.88
C ASN A 65 10.41 -0.64 -15.92
N SER A 66 11.53 -1.14 -16.42
CA SER A 66 12.33 -0.44 -17.44
C SER A 66 12.60 -1.35 -18.63
N ASP A 67 12.31 -0.87 -19.84
CA ASP A 67 12.44 -1.67 -21.06
C ASP A 67 13.89 -2.04 -21.39
N ASN A 68 14.83 -1.13 -21.10
CA ASN A 68 16.22 -1.22 -21.57
C ASN A 68 17.25 -1.51 -20.47
N ILE A 69 16.81 -1.90 -19.26
CA ILE A 69 17.73 -2.25 -18.16
C ILE A 69 17.88 -3.78 -18.09
N VAL A 70 18.94 -4.29 -18.70
CA VAL A 70 19.28 -5.73 -18.67
C VAL A 70 20.27 -6.09 -17.54
N THR A 71 21.04 -5.11 -17.08
CA THR A 71 21.91 -5.20 -15.90
C THR A 71 21.74 -3.96 -15.03
N ILE A 72 21.91 -4.08 -13.73
CA ILE A 72 21.88 -2.96 -12.79
C ILE A 72 22.72 -3.27 -11.56
N GLN A 73 23.16 -2.23 -10.85
CA GLN A 73 23.82 -2.37 -9.55
C GLN A 73 22.80 -2.75 -8.44
N PRO A 74 23.10 -3.72 -7.56
CA PRO A 74 22.18 -4.15 -6.51
C PRO A 74 21.71 -3.02 -5.59
N PHE A 75 22.60 -2.08 -5.24
CA PHE A 75 22.31 -0.90 -4.45
C PHE A 75 22.15 0.30 -5.38
N ALA A 76 20.95 0.43 -5.97
CA ALA A 76 20.68 1.36 -7.07
C ALA A 76 21.01 2.82 -6.77
N MET A 77 20.91 3.25 -5.50
CA MET A 77 21.19 4.63 -5.07
C MET A 77 22.63 4.82 -4.55
N GLU A 78 23.42 3.76 -4.46
CA GLU A 78 24.84 3.85 -4.10
C GLU A 78 25.69 4.05 -5.36
N LEU A 79 26.88 4.62 -5.18
CA LEU A 79 27.83 4.76 -6.28
C LEU A 79 28.26 3.38 -6.82
N PRO A 80 28.53 3.28 -8.13
CA PRO A 80 29.08 2.07 -8.72
C PRO A 80 30.41 1.68 -8.05
N SER A 81 30.60 0.40 -7.74
CA SER A 81 31.85 -0.12 -7.17
C SER A 81 32.12 -1.54 -7.62
N GLN A 82 33.35 -1.78 -8.09
CA GLN A 82 33.78 -3.10 -8.56
C GLN A 82 33.88 -4.18 -7.48
N GLN A 83 33.82 -3.81 -6.21
CA GLN A 83 33.94 -4.77 -5.11
C GLN A 83 32.61 -5.04 -4.41
N LYS A 84 31.74 -4.03 -4.29
CA LYS A 84 30.53 -4.09 -3.46
C LYS A 84 29.21 -3.84 -4.21
N ASN A 85 29.25 -3.11 -5.32
CA ASN A 85 28.05 -2.66 -6.04
C ASN A 85 28.23 -2.84 -7.56
N ASN A 86 28.74 -4.01 -7.95
CA ASN A 86 28.88 -4.38 -9.35
C ASN A 86 27.52 -4.53 -10.01
N ARG A 87 27.44 -4.22 -11.29
CA ARG A 87 26.23 -4.50 -12.06
C ARG A 87 26.04 -6.01 -12.20
N VAL A 88 24.80 -6.45 -12.04
CA VAL A 88 24.37 -7.85 -12.16
C VAL A 88 23.23 -7.94 -13.16
N ALA A 89 23.05 -9.12 -13.76
CA ALA A 89 21.93 -9.35 -14.67
C ALA A 89 20.58 -9.25 -13.95
N CYS A 90 19.62 -8.55 -14.54
CA CYS A 90 18.27 -8.43 -14.00
C CYS A 90 17.56 -9.79 -13.92
N LYS A 91 17.85 -10.75 -14.81
CA LYS A 91 17.23 -12.09 -14.80
C LYS A 91 18.05 -13.13 -14.02
N GLY A 92 19.05 -12.70 -13.25
CA GLY A 92 19.90 -13.60 -12.44
C GLY A 92 19.40 -13.77 -11.00
N HIS A 93 20.04 -14.67 -10.25
CA HIS A 93 19.66 -14.99 -8.87
C HIS A 93 19.94 -13.87 -7.85
N ILE A 94 20.77 -12.88 -8.19
CA ILE A 94 21.17 -11.80 -7.27
C ILE A 94 20.02 -10.80 -7.03
N LEU A 95 19.13 -10.62 -8.01
CA LEU A 95 17.97 -9.74 -7.95
C LEU A 95 16.69 -10.56 -8.12
N PRO A 96 16.33 -11.39 -7.11
CA PRO A 96 15.16 -12.25 -7.19
C PRO A 96 13.88 -11.41 -7.38
N GLN A 97 12.95 -11.95 -8.15
CA GLN A 97 11.59 -11.40 -8.24
C GLN A 97 10.86 -11.63 -6.93
N MET A 98 9.90 -10.75 -6.65
CA MET A 98 9.03 -10.89 -5.49
C MET A 98 8.16 -12.13 -5.65
N ASP A 99 8.09 -12.94 -4.60
CA ASP A 99 7.12 -14.03 -4.54
C ASP A 99 5.76 -13.48 -4.09
N LEU A 100 4.71 -13.80 -4.83
CA LEU A 100 3.36 -13.28 -4.63
C LEU A 100 2.42 -14.33 -4.01
N TRP A 101 2.94 -15.45 -3.51
CA TRP A 101 2.12 -16.53 -2.93
C TRP A 101 1.16 -16.09 -1.80
N ALA A 102 1.48 -15.00 -1.10
CA ALA A 102 0.70 -14.46 0.02
C ALA A 102 -0.38 -13.44 -0.39
N TRP A 103 -0.66 -13.26 -1.68
CA TRP A 103 -1.74 -12.41 -2.23
C TRP A 103 -2.88 -13.25 -2.81
#